data_AF-A0A914RBA6-F1
#
_entry.id   AF-A0A914RBA6-F1
#
_cell.length_a   1.000
_cell.length_b   1.000
_cell.length_c   1.000
_cell.angle_alpha   90.00
_cell.angle_beta   90.00
_cell.angle_gamma   90.00
#
_symmetry.space_group_name_H-M   'P 1'
#
loop_
_entity.id
_entity.type
_entity.pdbx_description
1 polymer ?
#
loop_
_entity_poly.entity_id
_entity_poly.type
_entity_poly.pdbx_seq_one_letter_code
_entity_poly.pdbx_strand_id
1 'polypeptide(L)'
;MIVISLVHLVPATAFHSAFLEFHSTRNVLMLFFYDLFWYTAVLQLGLMACNRFVSIVYPMEYKWLFSRKKSLLIILSGYILGFAVSLPTLFPCCYTLWNSDYYITVYDPMDTW
;
A
#
# COMPACT_ATOMS: atom_id res chain seq x y z
N MET A 1 5.03 0.07 -6.20
CA MET A 1 5.38 -1.36 -6.33
C MET A 1 6.78 -1.55 -6.89
N ILE A 2 7.09 -1.23 -8.16
CA ILE A 2 8.43 -1.45 -8.76
C ILE A 2 9.59 -0.84 -7.94
N VAL A 3 9.45 0.40 -7.47
CA VAL A 3 10.49 1.06 -6.65
C VAL A 3 10.71 0.35 -5.32
N ILE A 4 9.63 -0.10 -4.66
CA ILE A 4 9.71 -0.84 -3.39
C ILE A 4 10.38 -2.20 -3.63
N SER A 5 10.05 -2.88 -4.73
CA SER A 5 10.67 -4.15 -5.12
C SER A 5 12.17 -3.98 -5.41
N LEU A 6 12.57 -2.94 -6.14
CA LEU A 6 13.98 -2.71 -6.50
C LEU A 6 14.84 -2.22 -5.33
N VAL A 7 14.28 -1.40 -4.44
CA VAL A 7 15.02 -0.80 -3.31
C VAL A 7 15.05 -1.73 -2.10
N HIS A 8 14.09 -2.65 -1.99
CA HIS A 8 13.93 -3.43 -0.77
C HIS A 8 13.98 -4.94 -1.00
N LEU A 9 13.27 -5.46 -2.00
CA LEU A 9 13.24 -6.91 -2.24
C LEU A 9 14.59 -7.38 -2.80
N VAL A 10 15.11 -6.70 -3.82
CA VAL A 10 16.38 -7.06 -4.46
C VAL A 10 17.57 -6.96 -3.48
N PRO A 11 17.73 -5.88 -2.69
CA PRO A 11 18.84 -5.80 -1.74
C PRO A 11 18.68 -6.75 -0.55
N ALA A 12 17.45 -7.00 -0.08
CA ALA A 12 17.20 -8.00 0.96
C ALA A 12 17.55 -9.42 0.49
N THR A 13 17.33 -9.74 -0.79
CA THR A 13 17.75 -11.03 -1.35
C THR A 13 19.25 -11.12 -1.65
N ALA A 14 19.89 -10.00 -2.03
CA ALA A 14 21.30 -9.97 -2.44
C ALA A 14 22.29 -9.90 -1.27
N PHE A 15 21.91 -9.25 -0.16
CA PHE A 15 22.78 -9.04 1.00
C PHE A 15 22.22 -9.74 2.25
N HIS A 16 22.22 -11.07 2.23
CA HIS A 16 21.58 -11.90 3.25
C HIS A 16 22.12 -11.69 4.69
N SER A 17 23.44 -11.52 4.86
CA SER A 17 24.10 -11.48 6.17
C SER A 17 24.09 -10.12 6.88
N ALA A 18 23.88 -9.01 6.16
CA ALA A 18 23.80 -7.67 6.77
C ALA A 18 22.38 -7.26 7.16
N PHE A 19 21.38 -8.14 6.92
CA PHE A 19 19.96 -7.83 7.01
C PHE A 19 19.21 -8.68 8.06
N LEU A 20 19.95 -9.38 8.93
CA LEU A 20 19.49 -10.37 9.91
C LEU A 20 19.09 -9.81 11.30
N GLU A 21 18.89 -8.49 11.44
CA GLU A 21 18.35 -7.95 12.70
C GLU A 21 16.83 -8.16 12.76
N PHE A 22 16.42 -9.13 13.59
CA PHE A 22 15.06 -9.22 14.14
C PHE A 22 14.73 -7.87 14.81
N HIS A 23 13.55 -7.31 14.53
CA HIS A 23 13.13 -5.93 14.87
C HIS A 23 13.78 -4.78 14.08
N SER A 24 13.82 -4.88 12.75
CA SER A 24 14.11 -3.69 11.93
C SER A 24 12.84 -2.88 11.68
N THR A 25 12.85 -1.60 12.08
CA THR A 25 11.85 -0.56 11.70
C THR A 25 11.57 -0.54 10.19
N ARG A 26 12.53 -1.03 9.41
CA ARG A 26 12.44 -1.26 7.99
C ARG A 26 11.31 -2.21 7.58
N ASN A 27 11.07 -3.33 8.28
CA ASN A 27 10.00 -4.28 7.93
C ASN A 27 8.61 -3.66 8.18
N VAL A 28 8.47 -2.94 9.29
CA VAL A 28 7.24 -2.17 9.61
C VAL A 28 6.97 -1.13 8.53
N LEU A 29 7.99 -0.34 8.14
CA LEU A 29 7.86 0.66 7.08
C LEU A 29 7.53 0.03 5.72
N MET A 30 8.14 -1.11 5.38
CA MET A 30 7.90 -1.82 4.14
C MET A 30 6.45 -2.30 4.05
N LEU A 31 5.94 -2.95 5.10
CA LEU A 31 4.56 -3.42 5.17
C LEU A 31 3.58 -2.24 5.08
N PHE A 32 3.87 -1.15 5.81
CA PHE A 32 3.10 0.09 5.75
C PHE A 32 3.00 0.66 4.33
N PHE A 33 4.14 0.81 3.63
CA PHE A 33 4.13 1.31 2.25
C PHE A 33 3.44 0.36 1.30
N TYR A 34 3.63 -0.95 1.45
CA TYR A 34 2.95 -1.95 0.63
C TYR A 34 1.43 -1.81 0.76
N ASP A 35 0.91 -1.79 1.99
CA ASP A 35 -0.52 -1.64 2.25
C ASP A 35 -1.05 -0.28 1.77
N LEU A 36 -0.33 0.81 2.03
CA LEU A 36 -0.68 2.15 1.54
C LEU A 36 -0.89 2.15 0.02
N PHE A 37 0.08 1.62 -0.73
CA PHE A 37 -0.02 1.57 -2.19
C PHE A 37 -1.08 0.57 -2.68
N TRP A 38 -1.27 -0.53 -1.97
CA TRP A 38 -2.29 -1.51 -2.29
C TRP A 38 -3.70 -0.93 -2.17
N TYR A 39 -4.06 -0.40 -0.99
CA TYR A 39 -5.38 0.17 -0.75
C TYR A 39 -5.66 1.38 -1.63
N THR A 40 -4.68 2.26 -1.86
CA THR A 40 -4.84 3.39 -2.78
C THR A 40 -5.02 2.93 -4.23
N ALA A 41 -4.32 1.89 -4.69
CA ALA A 41 -4.52 1.33 -6.03
C ALA A 41 -5.94 0.75 -6.21
N VAL A 42 -6.46 0.02 -5.21
CA VAL A 42 -7.83 -0.52 -5.24
C VAL A 42 -8.86 0.60 -5.34
N LEU A 43 -8.74 1.64 -4.50
CA LEU A 43 -9.63 2.81 -4.55
C LEU A 43 -9.56 3.51 -5.92
N GLN A 44 -8.36 3.64 -6.49
CA GLN A 44 -8.17 4.31 -7.77
C GLN A 44 -8.75 3.52 -8.95
N LEU A 45 -8.66 2.19 -8.92
CA LEU A 45 -9.32 1.30 -9.89
C LEU A 45 -10.85 1.43 -9.80
N GLY A 46 -11.40 1.45 -8.58
CA GLY A 46 -12.82 1.69 -8.36
C GLY A 46 -13.28 3.04 -8.92
N LEU A 47 -12.52 4.10 -8.66
CA LEU A 47 -12.79 5.44 -9.22
C LEU A 47 -12.75 5.47 -10.75
N MET A 48 -11.81 4.75 -11.37
CA MET A 48 -11.72 4.65 -12.83
C MET A 48 -12.95 3.93 -13.42
N ALA A 49 -13.41 2.87 -12.77
CA ALA A 49 -14.64 2.17 -13.14
C ALA A 49 -15.87 3.06 -12.99
N CYS A 50 -16.00 3.78 -11.87
CA CYS A 50 -17.08 4.74 -11.64
C CYS A 50 -17.08 5.86 -12.69
N ASN A 51 -15.92 6.40 -13.03
CA ASN A 51 -15.79 7.42 -14.07
C ASN A 51 -16.32 6.92 -15.41
N ARG A 52 -15.97 5.70 -15.80
CA ARG A 52 -16.49 5.07 -17.02
C ARG A 52 -18.00 4.81 -16.94
N PHE A 53 -18.50 4.30 -15.82
CA PHE A 53 -19.92 4.04 -15.61
C PHE A 53 -20.77 5.31 -15.75
N VAL A 54 -20.42 6.37 -15.02
CA VAL A 54 -21.17 7.64 -15.06
C VAL A 54 -21.13 8.26 -16.45
N SER A 55 -20.01 8.13 -17.18
CA SER A 55 -19.91 8.65 -18.55
C SER A 55 -20.87 7.98 -19.54
N ILE A 56 -21.21 6.70 -19.33
CA ILE A 56 -22.08 5.93 -20.22
C ILE A 56 -23.54 6.09 -19.83
N VAL A 57 -23.84 5.95 -18.54
CA VAL A 57 -25.24 5.92 -18.05
C VAL A 57 -25.80 7.33 -17.87
N TYR A 58 -24.99 8.30 -17.45
CA TYR A 58 -25.43 9.66 -17.11
C TYR A 58 -24.54 10.75 -17.75
N PRO A 59 -24.54 10.87 -19.09
CA PRO A 59 -23.66 11.80 -19.81
C PRO A 59 -23.93 13.28 -19.47
N MET A 60 -25.17 13.65 -19.13
CA MET A 60 -25.54 15.02 -18.77
C MET A 60 -24.96 15.46 -17.42
N GLU A 61 -24.93 14.55 -16.44
CA GLU A 61 -24.42 14.81 -15.08
C GLU A 61 -22.90 14.61 -14.95
N TYR A 62 -22.27 13.98 -15.94
CA TYR A 62 -20.84 13.67 -15.93
C TYR A 62 -19.97 14.91 -15.72
N LYS A 63 -20.29 16.04 -16.36
CA LYS A 63 -19.52 17.29 -16.23
C LYS A 63 -19.58 17.88 -14.82
N TRP A 64 -20.67 17.62 -14.10
CA TRP A 64 -20.86 18.09 -12.73
C TRP A 64 -20.06 17.23 -11.74
N LEU A 65 -20.09 15.91 -11.93
CA LEU A 65 -19.48 14.94 -11.01
C LEU A 65 -17.96 14.78 -11.25
N PHE A 66 -17.52 14.72 -12.51
CA PHE A 66 -16.13 14.53 -12.93
C PHE A 66 -15.59 15.75 -13.69
N SER A 67 -15.44 16.87 -12.98
CA SER A 67 -14.68 18.03 -13.45
C SER A 67 -13.22 17.92 -13.00
N ARG A 68 -12.26 18.49 -13.75
CA ARG A 68 -10.80 18.37 -13.49
C ARG A 68 -10.42 18.67 -12.04
N LYS A 69 -11.00 19.71 -11.43
CA LYS A 69 -10.74 20.08 -10.03
C LYS A 69 -11.34 19.08 -9.03
N LYS A 70 -12.55 18.57 -9.32
CA LYS A 70 -13.24 17.60 -8.47
C LYS A 70 -12.56 16.24 -8.54
N SER A 71 -12.16 15.79 -9.74
CA SER A 71 -11.42 14.55 -9.91
C SER A 71 -10.09 14.56 -9.16
N LEU A 72 -9.35 15.68 -9.19
CA LEU A 72 -8.13 15.82 -8.37
C LEU A 72 -8.41 15.73 -6.87
N LEU A 73 -9.48 16.38 -6.40
CA LEU A 73 -9.88 16.34 -4.99
C LEU A 73 -10.28 14.91 -4.57
N ILE A 74 -11.03 14.21 -5.43
CA ILE A 74 -11.43 12.80 -5.20
C ILE A 74 -10.18 11.90 -5.11
N ILE A 75 -9.23 12.04 -6.04
CA ILE A 75 -7.97 11.28 -5.99
C ILE A 75 -7.23 11.57 -4.69
N LEU A 76 -7.09 12.84 -4.31
CA LEU A 76 -6.39 13.25 -3.09
C LEU A 76 -7.08 12.68 -1.84
N SER A 77 -8.41 12.69 -1.79
CA SER A 77 -9.16 12.03 -0.72
C SER A 77 -8.96 10.51 -0.68
N GLY A 78 -8.81 9.86 -1.85
CA GLY A 78 -8.48 8.44 -1.93
C GLY A 78 -7.11 8.11 -1.33
N TYR A 79 -6.11 8.98 -1.53
CA TYR A 79 -4.81 8.87 -0.88
C TYR A 79 -4.89 9.05 0.64
N ILE A 80 -5.66 10.03 1.12
CA ILE A 80 -5.87 10.26 2.56
C ILE A 80 -6.57 9.06 3.20
N LEU A 81 -7.59 8.50 2.55
CA LEU A 81 -8.29 7.31 3.02
C LEU A 81 -7.37 6.08 3.05
N GLY A 82 -6.59 5.84 1.98
CA GLY A 82 -5.62 4.76 1.96
C GLY A 82 -4.57 4.88 3.08
N PHE A 83 -4.13 6.11 3.36
CA PHE A 83 -3.21 6.40 4.48
C PHE A 83 -3.86 6.18 5.85
N ALA A 84 -5.12 6.57 6.03
CA ALA A 84 -5.86 6.35 7.27
C ALA A 84 -6.08 4.86 7.56
N VAL A 85 -6.32 4.05 6.52
CA VAL A 85 -6.47 2.59 6.63
C VAL A 85 -5.15 1.89 6.91
N SER A 86 -4.03 2.40 6.39
CA SER A 86 -2.70 1.83 6.64
C SER A 86 -2.05 2.31 7.95
N LEU A 87 -2.55 3.37 8.59
CA LEU A 87 -2.01 3.90 9.86
C LEU A 87 -1.88 2.85 10.99
N PRO A 88 -2.84 1.93 11.21
CA PRO A 88 -2.73 0.90 12.24
C PRO A 88 -1.53 -0.04 12.05
N THR A 89 -1.08 -0.27 10.81
CA THR A 89 0.06 -1.17 10.54
C THR A 89 1.41 -0.54 10.92
N LEU A 90 1.43 0.77 11.21
CA LEU A 90 2.59 1.46 11.74
C LEU A 90 2.78 1.22 13.25
N PHE A 91 1.70 0.88 13.98
CA PHE A 91 1.73 0.75 15.43
C PHE A 91 1.80 -0.73 15.86
N PRO A 92 2.78 -1.11 16.69
CA PRO A 92 2.94 -2.48 17.18
C PRO A 92 1.87 -2.93 18.19
N CYS A 93 0.80 -2.16 18.38
CA CYS A 93 -0.28 -2.49 19.32
C CYS A 93 -1.59 -2.80 18.60
N CYS A 94 -1.66 -2.57 17.28
CA CYS A 94 -2.90 -2.56 16.50
C CYS A 94 -2.81 -3.42 15.23
N TYR A 95 -2.14 -4.58 15.31
CA TYR A 95 -2.12 -5.55 14.22
C TYR A 95 -3.50 -6.22 14.08
N THR A 96 -4.31 -5.78 13.12
CA THR A 96 -5.63 -6.38 12.85
C THR A 96 -5.60 -7.48 11.80
N LEU A 97 -4.57 -7.50 10.93
CA LEU A 97 -4.52 -8.41 9.77
C LEU A 97 -3.13 -9.01 9.49
N TRP A 98 -2.05 -8.25 9.67
CA TRP A 98 -0.68 -8.72 9.42
C TRP A 98 0.20 -8.46 10.63
N ASN A 99 0.85 -9.52 11.14
CA ASN A 99 1.87 -9.36 12.16
C ASN A 99 3.22 -9.08 11.48
N SER A 100 3.70 -7.85 11.65
CA SER A 100 4.94 -7.34 11.08
C SER A 100 6.17 -8.16 11.49
N ASP A 101 6.15 -8.81 12.65
CA ASP A 101 7.31 -9.54 13.17
C ASP A 101 7.55 -10.85 12.41
N TYR A 102 6.51 -11.42 11.79
CA TYR A 102 6.61 -12.65 10.98
C TYR A 102 6.89 -12.38 9.49
N TYR A 103 6.85 -11.12 9.05
CA TYR A 103 7.15 -10.73 7.67
C TYR A 103 8.64 -10.44 7.48
N ILE A 104 9.45 -11.47 7.73
CA ILE A 104 10.87 -11.50 7.38
C ILE A 104 10.99 -12.04 5.95
N THR A 105 11.57 -11.25 5.03
CA THR A 105 11.81 -11.67 3.63
C THR A 105 13.00 -12.63 3.51
N VAL A 106 13.21 -13.49 4.51
CA VAL A 106 14.37 -14.36 4.64
C VAL A 106 13.89 -15.72 5.15
N TYR A 107 14.40 -16.80 4.57
CA TYR A 107 14.27 -18.13 5.14
C TYR A 107 15.10 -18.17 6.42
N ASP A 108 14.44 -18.37 7.56
CA ASP A 108 15.15 -18.71 8.79
C ASP A 108 15.86 -20.06 8.53
N PRO A 109 17.19 -20.17 8.71
CA PRO A 109 17.84 -21.47 8.64
C PRO A 109 17.15 -22.38 9.66
N MET A 110 16.73 -23.55 9.20
CA MET A 110 15.97 -24.55 9.97
C MET A 110 16.73 -25.11 11.19
N ASP A 111 17.89 -24.56 11.51
CA ASP A 111 18.89 -25.10 12.42
C ASP A 111 18.98 -24.29 13.74
N THR A 112 18.08 -23.32 13.95
CA THR A 112 18.12 -22.39 15.11
C THR A 112 17.05 -22.63 16.19
N TRP A 113 16.39 -23.81 16.17
CA TRP A 113 15.51 -24.29 17.26
C TRP A 113 16.23 -25.25 18.20
#